data_AF-A0A0J7K0B8-F1
#
_entry.id   AF-A0A0J7K0B8-F1
#
_cell.length_a   1.000
_cell.length_b   1.000
_cell.length_c   1.000
_cell.angle_alpha   90.00
_cell.angle_beta   90.00
_cell.angle_gamma   90.00
#
_symmetry.space_group_name_H-M   'P 1'
#
loop_
_entity.id
_entity.type
_entity.pdbx_description
1 polymer ?
#
loop_
_entity_poly.entity_id
_entity_poly.type
_entity_poly.pdbx_seq_one_letter_code
_entity_poly.pdbx_strand_id
1 'polypeptide(L)'
;MIANLDINVVTKEISDTIIRGADAAIKKFKPSTKKQRKPWWNDDCRVAYRMQRRAWNTFKRYPTSQNFILYKRSKAFFRKTQRRSQKDSWIKYVNSINSNLTSKILWDRVKRVSGVYPKRQIPILEYNNRIFSSPKDIANTLASSLSFISSSENSSKSFKKIKIEAEKKHIDFTTNINFPYNSDFTYFELKKALSLVHKSTPGPDNISYIIIKNLSEKSLKNLLIFYNRIFKEHTFPQAWQHAVVIPILKPGKDPKSPLSYRPIALTNCLCKVLEKMVNARLMYVLEKDNAFHPFQSGFRRNRSSVDNLLALETEIRNAFVQNKHLVSIFFDIEKAYDRTWRHGILVDIFDRSLRGDLPIFIQNFLSKRYFNVKIGSTLSDLFIQEEGVPQSTI
;
A
#
# COMPACT_ATOMS: atom_id res chain seq x y z
N MET A 1 -7.61 -33.42 7.39
CA MET A 1 -8.82 -32.78 7.97
C MET A 1 -9.32 -31.56 7.18
N ILE A 2 -8.50 -30.89 6.34
CA ILE A 2 -8.92 -29.65 5.64
C ILE A 2 -9.67 -29.90 4.32
N ALA A 3 -9.61 -31.09 3.70
CA ALA A 3 -10.05 -31.29 2.31
C ALA A 3 -11.56 -31.07 2.02
N ASN A 4 -12.45 -31.27 3.01
CA ASN A 4 -13.91 -31.20 2.79
C ASN A 4 -14.59 -29.99 3.48
N LEU A 5 -13.81 -29.07 4.05
CA LEU A 5 -14.34 -27.89 4.72
C LEU A 5 -14.50 -26.72 3.73
N ASP A 6 -15.57 -25.94 3.93
CA ASP A 6 -15.84 -24.70 3.18
C ASP A 6 -14.62 -23.76 3.20
N ILE A 7 -14.31 -23.16 2.06
CA ILE A 7 -13.11 -22.33 1.89
C ILE A 7 -13.10 -21.13 2.85
N ASN A 8 -14.26 -20.57 3.20
CA ASN A 8 -14.31 -19.44 4.15
C ASN A 8 -13.99 -19.90 5.57
N VAL A 9 -14.48 -21.09 5.97
CA VAL A 9 -14.14 -21.70 7.27
C VAL A 9 -12.63 -21.95 7.36
N VAL A 10 -12.05 -22.56 6.33
CA VAL A 10 -10.61 -22.83 6.27
C VAL A 10 -9.80 -21.53 6.27
N THR A 11 -10.24 -20.51 5.54
CA THR A 11 -9.59 -19.19 5.51
C THR A 11 -9.53 -18.58 6.90
N LYS A 12 -10.63 -18.66 7.65
CA LYS A 12 -10.72 -18.15 9.01
C LYS A 12 -9.83 -18.95 9.96
N GLU A 13 -9.88 -20.29 9.93
CA GLU A 13 -9.05 -21.15 10.76
C GLU A 13 -7.54 -20.93 10.53
N ILE A 14 -7.11 -20.79 9.27
CA ILE A 14 -5.73 -20.48 8.93
C ILE A 14 -5.34 -19.12 9.52
N SER A 15 -6.17 -18.11 9.32
CA SER A 15 -5.91 -16.75 9.80
C SER A 15 -5.82 -16.72 11.34
N ASP A 16 -6.78 -17.32 12.03
CA ASP A 16 -6.84 -17.39 13.49
C ASP A 16 -5.66 -18.18 14.07
N THR A 17 -5.24 -19.25 13.40
CA THR A 17 -4.08 -20.04 13.83
C THR A 17 -2.77 -19.27 13.67
N ILE A 18 -2.60 -18.56 12.56
CA ILE A 18 -1.44 -17.68 12.34
C ILE A 18 -1.41 -16.56 13.38
N ILE A 19 -2.55 -15.92 13.65
CA ILE A 19 -2.65 -14.81 14.62
C ILE A 19 -2.37 -15.33 16.03
N ARG A 20 -2.95 -16.46 16.46
CA ARG A 20 -2.67 -17.06 17.77
C ARG A 20 -1.19 -17.39 17.93
N GLY A 21 -0.56 -17.98 16.92
CA GLY A 21 0.87 -18.25 16.93
C GLY A 21 1.72 -16.97 17.01
N ALA A 22 1.34 -15.94 16.26
CA ALA A 22 2.02 -14.64 16.29
C ALA A 22 1.86 -13.94 17.64
N ASP A 23 0.67 -13.98 18.25
CA ASP A 23 0.39 -13.36 19.54
C ASP A 23 1.13 -14.05 20.70
N ALA A 24 1.31 -15.37 20.61
CA ALA A 24 2.11 -16.12 21.57
C ALA A 24 3.62 -15.83 21.44
N ALA A 25 4.12 -15.60 20.21
CA ALA A 25 5.54 -15.41 19.95
C ALA A 25 6.01 -13.95 19.97
N ILE A 26 5.13 -12.99 19.65
CA ILE A 26 5.49 -11.58 19.39
C ILE A 26 4.81 -10.67 20.42
N LYS A 27 5.62 -10.03 21.29
CA LYS A 27 5.11 -9.05 22.26
C LYS A 27 4.51 -7.83 21.54
N LYS A 28 3.22 -7.56 21.78
CA LYS A 28 2.54 -6.35 21.30
C LYS A 28 3.02 -5.13 22.10
N PHE A 29 3.55 -4.12 21.41
CA PHE A 29 3.92 -2.85 22.03
C PHE A 29 2.72 -1.88 22.00
N LYS A 30 2.26 -1.40 23.16
CA LYS A 30 1.26 -0.31 23.22
C LYS A 30 1.94 1.01 22.82
N PRO A 31 1.42 1.77 21.85
CA PRO A 31 2.00 3.05 21.50
C PRO A 31 1.80 4.03 22.67
N SER A 32 2.87 4.31 23.42
CA SER A 32 2.93 5.46 24.33
C SER A 32 2.59 6.73 23.54
N THR A 33 1.68 7.55 24.07
CA THR A 33 1.47 8.91 23.59
C THR A 33 2.84 9.61 23.52
N LYS A 34 3.15 10.18 22.36
CA LYS A 34 4.49 10.67 22.05
C LYS A 34 4.84 11.85 22.96
N LYS A 35 5.75 11.65 23.92
CA LYS A 35 6.67 12.74 24.29
C LYS A 35 7.40 13.15 23.01
N GLN A 36 7.47 14.44 22.71
CA GLN A 36 8.34 14.94 21.64
C GLN A 36 9.75 14.37 21.87
N ARG A 37 10.15 13.40 21.05
CA ARG A 37 11.46 12.77 21.18
C ARG A 37 12.47 13.79 20.69
N LYS A 38 13.18 14.42 21.61
CA LYS A 38 14.39 15.21 21.31
C LYS A 38 15.48 14.21 20.90
N PRO A 39 15.82 14.08 19.60
CA PRO A 39 16.72 13.02 19.13
C PRO A 39 18.13 13.12 19.74
N TRP A 40 18.51 14.35 20.12
CA TRP A 40 19.75 14.71 20.79
C TRP A 40 19.75 14.53 22.31
N TRP A 41 18.62 14.16 22.92
CA TRP A 41 18.56 13.97 24.38
C TRP A 41 19.02 12.55 24.76
N ASN A 42 20.29 12.45 25.14
CA ASN A 42 20.96 11.22 25.58
C ASN A 42 21.13 11.18 27.11
N ASP A 43 21.80 10.14 27.62
CA ASP A 43 22.02 9.99 29.05
C ASP A 43 22.97 11.04 29.63
N ASP A 44 23.95 11.52 28.86
CA ASP A 44 24.81 12.65 29.25
C ASP A 44 24.00 13.92 29.52
N CYS A 45 23.03 14.23 28.65
CA CYS A 45 22.10 15.34 28.84
C CYS A 45 21.24 15.14 30.08
N ARG A 46 20.81 13.89 30.35
CA ARG A 46 20.00 13.55 31.53
C ARG A 46 20.80 13.72 32.82
N VAL A 47 22.05 13.27 32.86
CA VAL A 47 22.95 13.42 34.01
C VAL A 47 23.25 14.90 34.25
N ALA A 48 23.67 15.63 33.23
CA ALA A 48 23.98 17.06 33.35
C ALA A 48 22.77 17.90 33.78
N TYR A 49 21.57 17.59 33.27
CA TYR A 49 20.32 18.24 33.71
C TYR A 49 19.99 17.93 35.17
N ARG A 50 20.16 16.68 35.61
CA ARG A 50 19.96 16.29 37.02
C ARG A 50 20.92 17.04 37.94
N MET A 51 22.20 17.17 37.56
CA MET A 51 23.18 17.95 38.31
C MET A 51 22.77 19.42 38.42
N GLN A 52 22.37 20.04 37.30
CA GLN A 52 21.86 21.41 37.30
C GLN A 52 20.65 21.57 38.22
N ARG A 53 19.68 20.65 38.18
CA ARG A 53 18.50 20.70 39.05
C ARG A 53 18.85 20.54 40.53
N ARG A 54 19.78 19.63 40.86
CA ARG A 54 20.26 19.46 42.24
C ARG A 54 20.90 20.74 42.75
N ALA A 55 21.85 21.30 41.99
CA ALA A 55 22.50 22.56 42.31
C ALA A 55 21.51 23.72 42.48
N TRP A 56 20.50 23.82 41.61
CA TRP A 56 19.44 24.81 41.72
C TRP A 56 18.59 24.64 42.99
N ASN A 57 18.18 23.41 43.30
CA ASN A 57 17.40 23.13 44.50
C ASN A 57 18.19 23.41 45.78
N THR A 58 19.49 23.09 45.81
CA THR A 58 20.38 23.42 46.92
C THR A 58 20.51 24.93 47.11
N PHE A 59 20.75 25.68 46.04
CA PHE A 59 20.79 27.15 46.10
C PHE A 59 19.46 27.76 46.54
N LYS A 60 18.32 27.24 46.07
CA LYS A 60 16.99 27.71 46.47
C LYS A 60 16.72 27.51 47.96
N ARG A 61 17.22 26.42 48.55
CA ARG A 61 17.11 26.14 49.99
C ARG A 61 18.12 26.93 50.82
N TYR A 62 19.33 27.12 50.30
CA TYR A 62 20.46 27.74 50.98
C TYR A 62 21.14 28.77 50.06
N PRO A 63 20.71 30.05 50.08
CA PRO A 63 21.11 31.08 49.12
C PRO A 63 22.53 31.65 49.33
N THR A 64 23.56 30.80 49.41
CA THR A 64 24.95 31.23 49.59
C THR A 64 25.64 31.51 48.25
N SER A 65 26.65 32.38 48.25
CA SER A 65 27.49 32.67 47.08
C SER A 65 28.12 31.42 46.47
N GLN A 66 28.56 30.47 47.32
CA GLN A 66 29.14 29.19 46.90
C GLN A 66 28.12 28.31 46.17
N ASN A 67 26.89 28.21 46.68
CA ASN A 67 25.81 27.45 46.04
C ASN A 67 25.39 28.09 44.70
N PHE A 68 25.40 29.42 44.62
CA PHE A 68 25.13 30.14 43.38
C PHE A 68 26.19 29.88 42.31
N ILE A 69 27.48 29.89 42.68
CA ILE A 69 28.60 29.55 41.80
C ILE A 69 28.46 28.10 41.30
N LEU A 70 28.13 27.17 42.19
CA LEU A 70 27.92 25.76 41.85
C LEU A 70 26.77 25.59 40.84
N TYR A 71 25.64 26.26 41.04
CA TYR A 71 24.54 26.28 40.07
C TYR A 71 24.96 26.88 38.71
N LYS A 72 25.68 28.01 38.70
CA LYS A 72 26.19 28.61 37.45
C LYS A 72 27.10 27.64 36.69
N ARG A 73 28.01 26.94 37.38
CA ARG A 73 28.88 25.92 36.80
C ARG A 73 28.09 24.75 36.22
N SER A 74 27.14 24.18 36.98
CA SER A 74 26.29 23.08 36.49
C SER A 74 25.40 23.49 35.32
N LYS A 75 24.90 24.74 35.29
CA LYS A 75 24.14 25.30 34.17
C LYS A 75 24.99 25.46 32.91
N ALA A 76 26.23 25.93 33.04
CA ALA A 76 27.16 26.04 31.92
C ALA A 76 27.53 24.65 31.37
N PHE A 77 27.79 23.69 32.26
CA PHE A 77 28.05 22.29 31.89
C PHE A 77 26.87 21.67 31.12
N PHE A 78 25.65 21.80 31.64
CA PHE A 78 24.45 21.32 30.94
C PHE A 78 24.29 21.94 29.55
N ARG A 79 24.48 23.27 29.42
CA ARG A 79 24.44 23.95 28.12
C ARG A 79 25.48 23.42 27.15
N LYS A 80 26.72 23.17 27.60
CA LYS A 80 27.79 22.57 26.79
C LYS A 80 27.41 21.17 26.31
N THR A 81 26.97 20.30 27.22
CA THR A 81 26.55 18.93 26.91
C THR A 81 25.37 18.89 25.95
N GLN A 82 24.40 19.80 26.14
CA GLN A 82 23.25 19.95 25.25
C GLN A 82 23.69 20.35 23.83
N ARG A 83 24.53 21.38 23.68
CA ARG A 83 25.02 21.82 22.36
C ARG A 83 25.80 20.73 21.64
N ARG A 84 26.69 20.02 22.37
CA ARG A 84 27.44 18.88 21.83
C ARG A 84 26.50 17.78 21.34
N SER A 85 25.53 17.37 22.17
CA SER A 85 24.60 16.30 21.81
C SER A 85 23.69 16.68 20.64
N GLN A 86 23.30 17.96 20.53
CA GLN A 86 22.58 18.50 19.37
C GLN A 86 23.42 18.40 18.09
N LYS A 87 24.69 18.85 18.15
CA LYS A 87 25.63 18.78 17.03
C LYS A 87 25.86 17.33 16.59
N ASP A 88 26.19 16.44 17.53
CA ASP A 88 26.49 15.04 17.24
C ASP A 88 25.27 14.30 16.67
N SER A 89 24.07 14.58 17.20
CA SER A 89 22.82 14.06 16.65
C SER A 89 22.56 14.53 15.23
N TRP A 90 22.89 15.80 14.91
CA TRP A 90 22.72 16.35 13.57
C TRP A 90 23.69 15.72 12.58
N ILE A 91 24.98 15.61 12.96
CA ILE A 91 26.01 14.96 12.15
C ILE A 91 25.61 13.51 11.85
N LYS A 92 25.17 12.75 12.86
CA LYS A 92 24.67 11.38 12.66
C LYS A 92 23.48 11.32 11.71
N TYR A 93 22.57 12.27 11.78
CA TYR A 93 21.42 12.33 10.87
C TYR A 93 21.86 12.62 9.43
N VAL A 94 22.73 13.60 9.20
CA VAL A 94 23.25 13.93 7.87
C VAL A 94 24.04 12.75 7.29
N ASN A 95 24.95 12.14 8.06
CA ASN A 95 25.72 10.97 7.62
C ASN A 95 24.85 9.74 7.32
N SER A 96 23.63 9.69 7.86
CA SER A 96 22.68 8.64 7.52
C SER A 96 22.11 8.77 6.11
N ILE A 97 22.20 9.96 5.48
CA ILE A 97 21.76 10.25 4.12
C ILE A 97 22.90 9.85 3.17
N ASN A 98 22.90 8.59 2.72
CA ASN A 98 23.94 8.04 1.84
C ASN A 98 23.32 7.31 0.63
N SER A 99 24.19 6.86 -0.28
CA SER A 99 23.84 6.22 -1.55
C SER A 99 23.11 4.88 -1.40
N ASN A 100 23.17 4.24 -0.23
CA ASN A 100 22.49 2.97 0.03
C ASN A 100 20.99 3.15 0.32
N LEU A 101 20.49 4.38 0.38
CA LEU A 101 19.07 4.67 0.58
C LEU A 101 18.28 4.60 -0.72
N THR A 102 17.03 4.14 -0.63
CA THR A 102 16.09 4.30 -1.74
C THR A 102 15.78 5.79 -1.97
N SER A 103 15.55 6.18 -3.23
CA SER A 103 15.31 7.59 -3.61
C SER A 103 14.20 8.25 -2.79
N LYS A 104 13.13 7.50 -2.46
CA LYS A 104 12.04 7.98 -1.61
C LYS A 104 12.53 8.37 -0.20
N ILE A 105 13.31 7.52 0.44
CA ILE A 105 13.81 7.76 1.81
C ILE A 105 14.80 8.92 1.81
N LEU A 106 15.65 9.01 0.78
CA LEU A 106 16.56 10.14 0.56
C LEU A 106 15.76 11.46 0.52
N TRP A 107 14.80 11.57 -0.39
CA TRP A 107 14.00 12.78 -0.56
C TRP A 107 13.15 13.14 0.67
N ASP A 108 12.60 12.16 1.37
CA ASP A 108 11.88 12.40 2.62
C ASP A 108 12.80 12.98 3.72
N ARG A 109 14.05 12.51 3.80
CA ARG A 109 15.03 13.04 4.76
C ARG A 109 15.48 14.44 4.40
N VAL A 110 15.74 14.71 3.12
CA VAL A 110 16.09 16.04 2.59
C VAL A 110 14.96 17.04 2.87
N LYS A 111 13.71 16.70 2.56
CA LYS A 111 12.55 17.57 2.85
C LYS A 111 12.46 17.97 4.33
N ARG A 112 12.74 17.04 5.25
CA ARG A 112 12.77 17.35 6.70
C ARG A 112 13.91 18.28 7.07
N VAL A 113 15.08 18.17 6.45
CA VAL A 113 16.20 19.12 6.61
C VAL A 113 15.76 20.51 6.17
N SER A 114 15.06 20.60 5.05
CA SER A 114 14.49 21.85 4.51
C SER A 114 13.28 22.38 5.29
N GLY A 115 12.97 21.84 6.47
CA GLY A 115 11.84 22.28 7.30
C GLY A 115 10.46 21.88 6.78
N VAL A 116 10.38 21.06 5.73
CA VAL A 116 9.13 20.57 5.17
C VAL A 116 8.71 19.29 5.90
N TYR A 117 7.72 19.44 6.80
CA TYR A 117 7.13 18.33 7.53
C TYR A 117 5.79 17.94 6.93
N PRO A 118 5.51 16.64 6.71
CA PRO A 118 4.21 16.22 6.23
C PRO A 118 3.14 16.53 7.30
N LYS A 119 2.12 17.32 6.93
CA LYS A 119 0.90 17.49 7.74
C LYS A 119 0.20 16.13 7.82
N ARG A 120 -0.01 15.62 9.03
CA ARG A 120 -0.47 14.22 9.27
C ARG A 120 -1.97 14.07 9.51
N GLN A 121 -2.74 15.15 9.52
CA GLN A 121 -4.17 15.11 9.76
C GLN A 121 -4.91 15.73 8.59
N ILE A 122 -5.98 15.05 8.17
CA ILE A 122 -7.08 15.66 7.43
C ILE A 122 -7.89 16.40 8.51
N PRO A 123 -7.77 17.73 8.65
CA PRO A 123 -8.39 18.40 9.78
C PRO A 123 -9.89 18.54 9.53
N ILE A 124 -10.25 18.85 8.28
CA ILE A 124 -11.58 19.23 7.85
C ILE A 124 -11.72 18.83 6.38
N LEU A 125 -12.85 18.22 5.99
CA LEU A 125 -13.25 18.06 4.60
C LEU A 125 -14.39 19.00 4.26
N GLU A 126 -14.35 19.55 3.06
CA GLU A 126 -15.42 20.34 2.45
C GLU A 126 -15.96 19.56 1.25
N TYR A 127 -17.24 19.18 1.31
CA TYR A 127 -17.90 18.44 0.24
C TYR A 127 -19.37 18.85 0.16
N ASN A 128 -19.85 19.20 -1.04
CA ASN A 128 -21.22 19.68 -1.29
C ASN A 128 -21.66 20.81 -0.33
N ASN A 129 -20.80 21.83 -0.15
CA ASN A 129 -21.02 22.97 0.77
C ASN A 129 -21.22 22.59 2.26
N ARG A 130 -20.83 21.37 2.66
CA ARG A 130 -20.83 20.93 4.06
C ARG A 130 -19.40 20.72 4.55
N ILE A 131 -19.19 21.03 5.83
CA ILE A 131 -17.92 20.92 6.52
C ILE A 131 -17.97 19.72 7.45
N PHE A 132 -17.02 18.79 7.28
CA PHE A 132 -16.90 17.58 8.10
C PHE A 132 -15.61 17.64 8.92
N SER A 133 -15.74 17.55 10.24
CA SER A 133 -14.60 17.64 11.19
C SER A 133 -14.41 16.38 12.06
N SER A 134 -15.47 15.59 12.26
CA SER A 134 -15.38 14.31 12.97
C SER A 134 -14.60 13.28 12.14
N PRO A 135 -13.67 12.50 12.73
CA PRO A 135 -12.97 11.44 12.02
C PRO A 135 -13.89 10.40 11.36
N LYS A 136 -15.05 10.11 11.97
CA LYS A 136 -16.04 9.18 11.42
C LYS A 136 -16.70 9.77 10.17
N ASP A 137 -17.14 11.02 10.25
CA ASP A 137 -17.79 11.70 9.13
C ASP A 137 -16.81 11.92 7.99
N ILE A 138 -15.57 12.31 8.28
CA ILE A 138 -14.48 12.42 7.28
C ILE A 138 -14.27 11.07 6.57
N ALA A 139 -14.21 9.97 7.33
CA ALA A 139 -14.04 8.64 6.76
C ALA A 139 -15.24 8.25 5.88
N ASN A 140 -16.47 8.52 6.33
CA ASN A 140 -17.70 8.25 5.58
C ASN A 140 -17.82 9.11 4.31
N THR A 141 -17.50 10.40 4.37
CA THR A 141 -17.50 11.30 3.21
C THR A 141 -16.49 10.85 2.16
N LEU A 142 -15.27 10.46 2.57
CA LEU A 142 -14.29 9.88 1.66
C LEU A 142 -14.78 8.57 1.07
N ALA A 143 -15.31 7.67 1.88
CA ALA A 143 -15.79 6.37 1.43
C ALA A 143 -16.96 6.50 0.43
N SER A 144 -17.92 7.38 0.73
CA SER A 144 -19.04 7.71 -0.15
C SER A 144 -18.54 8.30 -1.48
N SER A 145 -17.59 9.24 -1.44
CA SER A 145 -17.02 9.83 -2.67
C SER A 145 -16.31 8.79 -3.55
N LEU A 146 -15.62 7.82 -2.94
CA LEU A 146 -14.94 6.74 -3.65
C LEU A 146 -15.93 5.73 -4.25
N SER A 147 -16.96 5.36 -3.48
CA SER A 147 -18.02 4.47 -3.96
C SER A 147 -18.77 5.11 -5.13
N PHE A 148 -19.08 6.41 -5.05
CA PHE A 148 -19.68 7.18 -6.14
C PHE A 148 -18.79 7.22 -7.40
N ILE A 149 -17.47 7.43 -7.25
CA ILE A 149 -16.52 7.39 -8.38
C ILE A 149 -16.57 6.04 -9.09
N SER A 150 -16.64 4.95 -8.33
CA SER A 150 -16.70 3.58 -8.86
C SER A 150 -18.06 3.20 -9.42
N SER A 151 -19.09 4.03 -9.26
CA SER A 151 -20.43 3.67 -9.69
C SER A 151 -20.60 3.79 -11.21
N SER A 152 -21.38 2.86 -11.77
CA SER A 152 -21.87 2.95 -13.15
C SER A 152 -22.60 4.24 -13.45
N GLU A 153 -23.20 4.88 -12.43
CA GLU A 153 -23.91 6.14 -12.57
C GLU A 153 -23.03 7.28 -13.10
N ASN A 154 -21.73 7.26 -12.80
CA ASN A 154 -20.77 8.27 -13.22
C ASN A 154 -20.32 8.11 -14.69
N SER A 155 -20.79 7.08 -15.38
CA SER A 155 -20.49 6.85 -16.80
C SER A 155 -21.40 7.69 -17.72
N SER A 156 -20.92 8.01 -18.92
CA SER A 156 -21.71 8.74 -19.92
C SER A 156 -22.96 7.95 -20.32
N LYS A 157 -24.04 8.66 -20.71
CA LYS A 157 -25.30 8.03 -21.12
C LYS A 157 -25.11 7.06 -22.30
N SER A 158 -24.23 7.40 -23.25
CA SER A 158 -23.88 6.53 -24.38
C SER A 158 -23.16 5.26 -23.92
N PHE A 159 -22.16 5.37 -23.05
CA PHE A 159 -21.43 4.21 -22.54
C PHE A 159 -22.31 3.29 -21.69
N LYS A 160 -23.25 3.83 -20.90
CA LYS A 160 -24.21 3.02 -20.13
C LYS A 160 -25.01 2.05 -21.01
N LYS A 161 -25.44 2.50 -22.21
CA LYS A 161 -26.16 1.63 -23.16
C LYS A 161 -25.26 0.49 -23.65
N ILE A 162 -24.04 0.81 -24.07
CA ILE A 162 -23.03 -0.17 -24.52
C ILE A 162 -22.75 -1.18 -23.41
N LYS A 163 -22.53 -0.69 -22.19
CA LYS A 163 -22.25 -1.52 -21.01
C LYS A 163 -23.39 -2.51 -20.74
N ILE A 164 -24.63 -2.03 -20.67
CA ILE A 164 -25.82 -2.87 -20.42
C ILE A 164 -25.95 -3.95 -21.51
N GLU A 165 -25.70 -3.60 -22.76
CA GLU A 165 -25.80 -4.56 -23.86
C GLU A 165 -24.68 -5.60 -23.84
N ALA A 166 -23.45 -5.18 -23.57
CA ALA A 166 -22.30 -6.08 -23.46
C ALA A 166 -22.47 -7.05 -22.28
N GLU A 167 -22.89 -6.56 -21.12
CA GLU A 167 -23.03 -7.36 -19.89
C GLU A 167 -24.15 -8.41 -19.95
N LYS A 168 -25.06 -8.33 -20.94
CA LYS A 168 -26.02 -9.41 -21.21
C LYS A 168 -25.34 -10.67 -21.74
N LYS A 169 -24.17 -10.55 -22.37
CA LYS A 169 -23.43 -11.70 -22.89
C LYS A 169 -22.69 -12.37 -21.73
N HIS A 170 -23.11 -13.59 -21.40
CA HIS A 170 -22.42 -14.38 -20.39
C HIS A 170 -21.05 -14.84 -20.91
N ILE A 171 -19.99 -14.59 -20.13
CA ILE A 171 -18.63 -15.02 -20.44
C ILE A 171 -18.40 -16.36 -19.75
N ASP A 172 -18.25 -17.41 -20.54
CA ASP A 172 -18.02 -18.76 -20.03
C ASP A 172 -16.55 -19.19 -20.20
N PHE A 173 -15.81 -19.18 -19.09
CA PHE A 173 -14.42 -19.61 -19.08
C PHE A 173 -14.24 -21.13 -18.96
N THR A 174 -15.30 -21.93 -18.87
CA THR A 174 -15.16 -23.37 -18.74
C THR A 174 -14.49 -23.99 -19.97
N THR A 175 -13.73 -25.05 -19.75
CA THR A 175 -13.03 -25.76 -20.81
C THR A 175 -12.68 -27.18 -20.38
N ASN A 176 -12.68 -28.09 -21.35
CA ASN A 176 -12.16 -29.45 -21.19
C ASN A 176 -10.69 -29.55 -21.62
N ILE A 177 -10.12 -28.47 -22.14
CA ILE A 177 -8.73 -28.42 -22.59
C ILE A 177 -7.84 -28.15 -21.38
N ASN A 178 -6.84 -29.00 -21.19
CA ASN A 178 -5.88 -28.82 -20.12
C ASN A 178 -4.77 -27.84 -20.55
N PHE A 179 -4.86 -26.60 -20.10
CA PHE A 179 -3.80 -25.61 -20.30
C PHE A 179 -2.76 -25.67 -19.17
N PRO A 180 -1.45 -25.52 -19.46
CA PRO A 180 -0.40 -25.59 -18.44
C PRO A 180 -0.58 -24.59 -17.28
N TYR A 181 -1.15 -23.41 -17.55
CA TYR A 181 -1.40 -22.38 -16.54
C TYR A 181 -2.53 -22.74 -15.55
N ASN A 182 -3.34 -23.76 -15.87
CA ASN A 182 -4.39 -24.31 -15.01
C ASN A 182 -3.87 -25.46 -14.11
N SER A 183 -2.58 -25.81 -14.18
CA SER A 183 -2.01 -26.80 -13.25
C SER A 183 -2.05 -26.32 -11.79
N ASP A 184 -1.87 -27.21 -10.82
CA ASP A 184 -1.71 -26.81 -9.43
C ASP A 184 -0.48 -25.91 -9.23
N PHE A 185 -0.53 -24.99 -8.27
CA PHE A 185 0.65 -24.23 -7.86
C PHE A 185 1.66 -25.14 -7.19
N THR A 186 2.93 -24.89 -7.51
CA THR A 186 4.06 -25.60 -6.95
C THR A 186 4.60 -24.89 -5.71
N TYR A 187 5.32 -25.64 -4.87
CA TYR A 187 6.01 -25.06 -3.71
C TYR A 187 7.05 -24.02 -4.11
N PHE A 188 7.68 -24.19 -5.28
CA PHE A 188 8.62 -23.24 -5.84
C PHE A 188 7.95 -21.90 -6.15
N GLU A 189 6.77 -21.91 -6.78
CA GLU A 189 5.99 -20.69 -7.07
C GLU A 189 5.65 -19.95 -5.77
N LEU A 190 5.21 -20.65 -4.73
CA LEU A 190 4.92 -20.07 -3.43
C LEU A 190 6.17 -19.41 -2.81
N LYS A 191 7.30 -20.13 -2.78
CA LYS A 191 8.57 -19.59 -2.25
C LYS A 191 9.04 -18.39 -3.06
N LYS A 192 8.90 -18.41 -4.39
CA LYS A 192 9.26 -17.29 -5.26
C LYS A 192 8.36 -16.08 -5.04
N ALA A 193 7.05 -16.28 -4.92
CA ALA A 193 6.12 -15.22 -4.59
C ALA A 193 6.50 -14.55 -3.26
N LEU A 194 6.79 -15.36 -2.22
CA LEU A 194 7.25 -14.87 -0.93
C LEU A 194 8.61 -14.17 -1.01
N SER A 195 9.57 -14.63 -1.80
CA SER A 195 10.88 -13.96 -1.90
C SER A 195 10.74 -12.54 -2.46
N LEU A 196 9.77 -12.34 -3.36
CA LEU A 196 9.54 -11.06 -4.04
C LEU A 196 8.68 -10.06 -3.24
N VAL A 197 8.05 -10.43 -2.12
CA VAL A 197 7.26 -9.47 -1.33
C VAL A 197 8.13 -8.68 -0.35
N HIS A 198 7.93 -7.37 -0.31
CA HIS A 198 8.58 -6.47 0.64
C HIS A 198 7.69 -6.20 1.86
N LYS A 199 8.26 -5.64 2.93
CA LYS A 199 7.49 -5.25 4.12
C LYS A 199 6.36 -4.30 3.72
N SER A 200 5.14 -4.64 4.07
CA SER A 200 3.93 -3.85 3.79
C SER A 200 3.04 -3.80 5.03
N THR A 201 2.15 -2.82 5.07
CA THR A 201 1.08 -2.75 6.07
C THR A 201 0.10 -3.90 5.83
N PRO A 202 -0.29 -4.65 6.87
CA PRO A 202 -1.24 -5.74 6.71
C PRO A 202 -2.64 -5.24 6.36
N GLY A 203 -3.46 -6.14 5.83
CA GLY A 203 -4.89 -5.91 5.56
C GLY A 203 -5.75 -6.03 6.83
N PRO A 204 -7.08 -6.18 6.65
CA PRO A 204 -8.05 -6.35 7.74
C PRO A 204 -7.68 -7.43 8.77
N ASP A 205 -7.05 -8.53 8.34
CA ASP A 205 -6.64 -9.65 9.18
C ASP A 205 -5.42 -9.36 10.07
N ASN A 206 -4.74 -8.23 9.88
CA ASN A 206 -3.48 -7.88 10.55
C ASN A 206 -2.33 -8.88 10.33
N ILE A 207 -2.42 -9.78 9.35
CA ILE A 207 -1.35 -10.72 9.00
C ILE A 207 -0.40 -10.01 8.02
N SER A 208 0.86 -9.86 8.42
CA SER A 208 1.90 -9.25 7.56
C SER A 208 2.72 -10.29 6.81
N TYR A 209 3.35 -9.90 5.71
CA TYR A 209 4.30 -10.76 4.99
C TYR A 209 5.45 -11.29 5.84
N ILE A 210 5.84 -10.56 6.90
CA ILE A 210 6.89 -11.01 7.81
C ILE A 210 6.42 -12.26 8.56
N ILE A 211 5.17 -12.29 9.00
CA ILE A 211 4.60 -13.45 9.70
C ILE A 211 4.56 -14.65 8.73
N ILE A 212 4.07 -14.44 7.51
CA ILE A 212 3.96 -15.49 6.49
C ILE A 212 5.34 -16.06 6.13
N LYS A 213 6.35 -15.20 5.98
CA LYS A 213 7.74 -15.62 5.67
C LYS A 213 8.39 -16.47 6.76
N ASN A 214 7.97 -16.31 8.02
CA ASN A 214 8.52 -17.03 9.16
C ASN A 214 7.67 -18.27 9.53
N LEU A 215 6.67 -18.63 8.72
CA LEU A 215 5.97 -19.90 8.89
C LEU A 215 6.91 -21.08 8.63
N SER A 216 6.69 -22.18 9.36
CA SER A 216 7.44 -23.43 9.16
C SER A 216 7.22 -23.99 7.75
N GLU A 217 8.16 -24.80 7.26
CA GLU A 217 8.02 -25.51 5.98
C GLU A 217 6.72 -26.32 5.90
N LYS A 218 6.33 -26.99 7.00
CA LYS A 218 5.07 -27.73 7.09
C LYS A 218 3.86 -26.82 6.96
N SER A 219 3.88 -25.66 7.63
CA SER A 219 2.82 -24.66 7.53
C SER A 219 2.69 -24.07 6.12
N LEU A 220 3.82 -23.82 5.45
CA LEU A 220 3.83 -23.33 4.06
C LEU A 220 3.30 -24.37 3.07
N LYS A 221 3.61 -25.66 3.26
CA LYS A 221 3.01 -26.75 2.46
C LYS A 221 1.50 -26.85 2.66
N ASN A 222 1.02 -26.70 3.90
CA ASN A 222 -0.42 -26.65 4.16
C ASN A 222 -1.08 -25.42 3.51
N LEU A 223 -0.40 -24.27 3.53
CA LEU A 223 -0.87 -23.06 2.87
C LEU A 223 -0.94 -23.25 1.34
N LEU A 224 0.02 -23.98 0.74
CA LEU A 224 -0.01 -24.32 -0.67
C LEU A 224 -1.22 -25.18 -1.04
N ILE A 225 -1.52 -26.21 -0.23
CA ILE A 225 -2.70 -27.06 -0.43
C ILE A 225 -3.96 -26.19 -0.41
N PHE A 226 -4.06 -25.27 0.55
CA PHE A 226 -5.18 -24.33 0.62
C PHE A 226 -5.28 -23.41 -0.61
N TYR A 227 -4.16 -22.89 -1.11
CA TYR A 227 -4.16 -22.09 -2.35
C TYR A 227 -4.61 -22.89 -3.58
N ASN A 228 -4.18 -24.15 -3.71
CA ASN A 228 -4.63 -25.02 -4.79
C ASN A 228 -6.12 -25.34 -4.67
N ARG A 229 -6.65 -25.53 -3.46
CA ARG A 229 -8.10 -25.66 -3.24
C ARG A 229 -8.85 -24.43 -3.73
N ILE A 230 -8.45 -23.22 -3.34
CA ILE A 230 -9.07 -21.98 -3.84
C ILE A 230 -9.05 -21.91 -5.37
N PHE A 231 -7.92 -22.26 -5.98
CA PHE A 231 -7.73 -22.19 -7.41
C PHE A 231 -8.58 -23.21 -8.17
N LYS A 232 -8.71 -24.44 -7.66
CA LYS A 232 -9.44 -25.55 -8.29
C LYS A 232 -10.93 -25.59 -8.00
N GLU A 233 -11.34 -25.18 -6.80
CA GLU A 233 -12.75 -25.12 -6.40
C GLU A 233 -13.42 -23.80 -6.84
N HIS A 234 -12.69 -22.94 -7.56
CA HIS A 234 -13.17 -21.65 -8.08
C HIS A 234 -13.87 -20.78 -7.04
N THR A 235 -13.46 -20.89 -5.78
CA THR A 235 -14.13 -20.22 -4.66
C THR A 235 -13.19 -19.21 -4.01
N PHE A 236 -13.50 -17.93 -4.16
CA PHE A 236 -12.71 -16.85 -3.60
C PHE A 236 -13.15 -16.55 -2.16
N PRO A 237 -12.24 -16.54 -1.16
CA PRO A 237 -12.62 -16.27 0.22
C PRO A 237 -13.32 -14.92 0.41
N GLN A 238 -14.47 -14.91 1.08
CA GLN A 238 -15.24 -13.69 1.36
C GLN A 238 -14.43 -12.68 2.17
N ALA A 239 -13.62 -13.15 3.13
CA ALA A 239 -12.74 -12.30 3.91
C ALA A 239 -11.73 -11.50 3.05
N TRP A 240 -11.37 -12.00 1.87
CA TRP A 240 -10.43 -11.35 0.95
C TRP A 240 -11.12 -10.36 -0.02
N GLN A 241 -12.45 -10.35 -0.07
CA GLN A 241 -13.22 -9.34 -0.79
C GLN A 241 -13.25 -8.00 -0.05
N HIS A 242 -12.88 -8.00 1.23
CA HIS A 242 -12.83 -6.81 2.08
C HIS A 242 -11.46 -6.14 2.06
N ALA A 243 -11.45 -4.80 1.98
CA ALA A 243 -10.24 -4.00 2.05
C ALA A 243 -10.37 -2.83 3.03
N VAL A 244 -9.26 -2.45 3.66
CA VAL A 244 -9.16 -1.20 4.41
C VAL A 244 -8.46 -0.15 3.53
N VAL A 245 -9.18 0.90 3.16
CA VAL A 245 -8.66 1.98 2.33
C VAL A 245 -8.00 3.05 3.21
N ILE A 246 -6.75 3.38 2.90
CA ILE A 246 -6.01 4.50 3.49
C ILE A 246 -5.96 5.64 2.48
N PRO A 247 -6.59 6.79 2.75
CA PRO A 247 -6.56 7.92 1.85
C PRO A 247 -5.21 8.64 1.94
N ILE A 248 -4.53 8.80 0.81
CA ILE A 248 -3.26 9.52 0.71
C ILE A 248 -3.43 10.77 -0.14
N LEU A 249 -3.18 11.94 0.45
CA LEU A 249 -3.28 13.22 -0.26
C LEU A 249 -2.35 13.26 -1.48
N LYS A 250 -2.90 13.62 -2.65
CA LYS A 250 -2.13 13.86 -3.87
C LYS A 250 -1.22 15.08 -3.67
N PRO A 251 0.06 15.03 -4.12
CA PRO A 251 0.96 16.17 -4.02
C PRO A 251 0.36 17.44 -4.64
N GLY A 252 0.40 18.56 -3.91
CA GLY A 252 -0.07 19.86 -4.39
C GLY A 252 -1.59 20.02 -4.52
N LYS A 253 -2.40 19.05 -4.09
CA LYS A 253 -3.87 19.15 -4.11
C LYS A 253 -4.42 19.64 -2.76
N ASP A 254 -5.61 20.24 -2.80
CA ASP A 254 -6.29 20.78 -1.63
C ASP A 254 -6.68 19.67 -0.64
N PRO A 255 -6.18 19.68 0.62
CA PRO A 255 -6.55 18.70 1.63
C PRO A 255 -8.03 18.70 2.01
N LYS A 256 -8.79 19.76 1.75
CA LYS A 256 -10.20 19.83 2.12
C LYS A 256 -11.11 19.07 1.15
N SER A 257 -10.68 18.91 -0.10
CA SER A 257 -11.48 18.18 -1.09
C SER A 257 -11.28 16.67 -0.96
N PRO A 258 -12.36 15.85 -0.90
CA PRO A 258 -12.24 14.39 -0.88
C PRO A 258 -11.62 13.81 -2.16
N LEU A 259 -11.77 14.49 -3.30
CA LEU A 259 -11.22 14.08 -4.60
C LEU A 259 -9.69 14.21 -4.70
N SER A 260 -9.09 14.95 -3.76
CA SER A 260 -7.65 15.14 -3.65
C SER A 260 -6.90 13.92 -3.09
N TYR A 261 -7.61 12.91 -2.60
CA TYR A 261 -6.99 11.73 -1.99
C TYR A 261 -6.91 10.55 -2.98
N ARG A 262 -5.84 9.76 -2.90
CA ARG A 262 -5.72 8.45 -3.55
C ARG A 262 -6.17 7.37 -2.57
N PRO A 263 -7.06 6.45 -2.97
CA PRO A 263 -7.46 5.34 -2.13
C PRO A 263 -6.41 4.22 -2.18
N ILE A 264 -5.62 4.01 -1.13
CA ILE A 264 -4.73 2.84 -1.06
C ILE A 264 -5.45 1.69 -0.36
N ALA A 265 -5.79 0.64 -1.10
CA ALA A 265 -6.51 -0.52 -0.58
C ALA A 265 -5.56 -1.53 0.09
N LEU A 266 -5.67 -1.66 1.41
CA LEU A 266 -5.00 -2.71 2.17
C LEU A 266 -5.84 -3.99 2.14
N THR A 267 -5.50 -4.92 1.25
CA THR A 267 -6.05 -6.28 1.22
C THR A 267 -5.16 -7.26 1.99
N ASN A 268 -5.71 -8.43 2.34
CA ASN A 268 -5.03 -9.45 3.14
C ASN A 268 -3.72 -9.91 2.48
N CYS A 269 -2.64 -10.02 3.26
CA CYS A 269 -1.35 -10.45 2.71
C CYS A 269 -1.39 -11.89 2.19
N LEU A 270 -2.22 -12.77 2.78
CA LEU A 270 -2.43 -14.12 2.28
C LEU A 270 -3.05 -14.12 0.87
N CYS A 271 -4.01 -13.22 0.61
CA CYS A 271 -4.59 -13.03 -0.72
C CYS A 271 -3.53 -12.56 -1.72
N LYS A 272 -2.74 -11.54 -1.35
CA LYS A 272 -1.68 -10.98 -2.20
C LYS A 272 -0.62 -12.01 -2.59
N VAL A 273 -0.30 -12.97 -1.73
CA VAL A 273 0.65 -14.04 -2.09
C VAL A 273 0.08 -14.90 -3.24
N LEU A 274 -1.21 -15.25 -3.20
CA LEU A 274 -1.87 -15.98 -4.27
C LEU A 274 -1.99 -15.13 -5.55
N GLU A 275 -2.42 -13.87 -5.43
CA GLU A 275 -2.44 -12.90 -6.54
C GLU A 275 -1.10 -12.89 -7.28
N LYS A 276 0.02 -12.94 -6.54
CA LYS A 276 1.36 -12.92 -7.14
C LYS A 276 1.70 -14.17 -7.93
N MET A 277 1.27 -15.33 -7.47
CA MET A 277 1.47 -16.58 -8.23
C MET A 277 0.60 -16.58 -9.49
N VAL A 278 -0.66 -16.15 -9.39
CA VAL A 278 -1.58 -16.01 -10.53
C VAL A 278 -1.04 -15.00 -11.54
N ASN A 279 -0.61 -13.82 -11.09
CA ASN A 279 -0.06 -12.78 -11.95
C ASN A 279 1.22 -13.25 -12.67
N ALA A 280 2.09 -14.01 -11.99
CA ALA A 280 3.28 -14.59 -12.63
C ALA A 280 2.91 -15.53 -13.80
N ARG A 281 1.86 -16.35 -13.64
CA ARG A 281 1.37 -17.22 -14.71
C ARG A 281 0.71 -16.42 -15.83
N LEU A 282 -0.17 -15.49 -15.50
CA LEU A 282 -0.86 -14.64 -16.47
C LEU A 282 0.16 -13.87 -17.33
N MET A 283 1.13 -13.21 -16.70
CA MET A 283 2.16 -12.47 -17.42
C MET A 283 3.01 -13.36 -18.32
N TYR A 284 3.31 -14.59 -17.90
CA TYR A 284 4.03 -15.53 -18.76
C TYR A 284 3.24 -15.86 -20.02
N VAL A 285 1.93 -16.13 -19.90
CA VAL A 285 1.07 -16.42 -21.07
C VAL A 285 0.95 -15.19 -21.98
N LEU A 286 0.68 -14.03 -21.41
CA LEU A 286 0.52 -12.79 -22.19
C LEU A 286 1.80 -12.37 -22.92
N GLU A 287 2.97 -12.54 -22.31
CA GLU A 287 4.24 -12.26 -22.99
C GLU A 287 4.56 -13.32 -24.05
N LYS A 288 4.28 -14.60 -23.79
CA LYS A 288 4.48 -15.69 -24.75
C LYS A 288 3.65 -15.48 -26.02
N ASP A 289 2.40 -15.03 -25.86
CA ASP A 289 1.46 -14.84 -26.97
C ASP A 289 1.59 -13.43 -27.61
N ASN A 290 2.61 -12.66 -27.26
CA ASN A 290 2.83 -11.28 -27.72
C ASN A 290 1.58 -10.38 -27.54
N ALA A 291 0.87 -10.56 -26.43
CA ALA A 291 -0.38 -9.87 -26.15
C ALA A 291 -0.24 -8.34 -26.01
N PHE A 292 0.97 -7.87 -25.66
CA PHE A 292 1.28 -6.48 -25.38
C PHE A 292 1.93 -5.79 -26.58
N HIS A 293 1.56 -4.54 -26.81
CA HIS A 293 2.20 -3.71 -27.83
C HIS A 293 3.71 -3.55 -27.53
N PRO A 294 4.60 -3.56 -28.54
CA PRO A 294 6.04 -3.41 -28.34
C PRO A 294 6.46 -2.14 -27.57
N PHE A 295 5.71 -1.04 -27.73
CA PHE A 295 5.95 0.24 -27.04
C PHE A 295 5.26 0.36 -25.66
N GLN A 296 4.57 -0.68 -25.19
CA GLN A 296 4.06 -0.70 -23.83
C GLN A 296 5.21 -1.06 -22.88
N SER A 297 5.63 -0.12 -22.04
CA SER A 297 6.69 -0.33 -21.03
C SER A 297 6.16 -0.40 -19.59
N GLY A 298 4.98 0.17 -19.33
CA GLY A 298 4.37 0.17 -18.00
C GLY A 298 4.05 -1.25 -17.52
N PHE A 299 4.45 -1.55 -16.27
CA PHE A 299 4.16 -2.81 -15.56
C PHE A 299 4.65 -4.11 -16.25
N ARG A 300 5.54 -4.00 -17.23
CA ARG A 300 6.14 -5.17 -17.91
C ARG A 300 7.54 -5.47 -17.39
N ARG A 301 7.89 -6.75 -17.40
CA ARG A 301 9.20 -7.21 -16.94
C ARG A 301 10.27 -6.76 -17.94
N ASN A 302 11.45 -6.39 -17.44
CA ASN A 302 12.59 -5.91 -18.24
C ASN A 302 12.28 -4.66 -19.10
N ARG A 303 11.25 -3.89 -18.71
CA ARG A 303 10.93 -2.59 -19.30
C ARG A 303 10.89 -1.54 -18.20
N SER A 304 11.11 -0.28 -18.56
CA SER A 304 11.12 0.85 -17.65
C SER A 304 10.60 2.12 -18.32
N SER A 305 10.38 3.17 -17.54
CA SER A 305 10.05 4.49 -18.09
C SER A 305 11.17 5.08 -18.97
N VAL A 306 12.41 4.60 -18.81
CA VAL A 306 13.55 5.06 -19.60
C VAL A 306 13.41 4.61 -21.06
N ASP A 307 12.85 3.43 -21.32
CA ASP A 307 12.65 2.93 -22.69
C ASP A 307 11.75 3.88 -23.49
N ASN A 308 10.64 4.33 -22.89
CA ASN A 308 9.73 5.28 -23.51
C ASN A 308 10.36 6.68 -23.67
N LEU A 309 11.19 7.10 -22.70
CA LEU A 309 11.89 8.37 -22.78
C LEU A 309 12.89 8.38 -23.94
N LEU A 310 13.68 7.30 -24.08
CA LEU A 310 14.63 7.13 -25.18
C LEU A 310 13.93 7.07 -26.54
N ALA A 311 12.79 6.40 -26.63
CA ALA A 311 11.98 6.37 -27.85
C ALA A 311 11.55 7.79 -28.25
N LEU A 312 10.99 8.57 -27.31
CA LEU A 312 10.58 9.95 -27.57
C LEU A 312 11.77 10.85 -27.94
N GLU A 313 12.89 10.73 -27.21
CA GLU A 313 14.11 11.50 -27.48
C GLU A 313 14.68 11.19 -28.88
N THR A 314 14.62 9.94 -29.30
CA THR A 314 15.06 9.50 -30.64
C THR A 314 14.19 10.12 -31.72
N GLU A 315 12.87 10.09 -31.57
CA GLU A 315 11.95 10.73 -32.53
C GLU A 315 12.16 12.26 -32.59
N ILE A 316 12.43 12.90 -31.45
CA ILE A 316 12.77 14.33 -31.41
C ILE A 316 14.05 14.61 -32.20
N ARG A 317 15.10 13.80 -32.01
CA ARG A 317 16.36 13.94 -32.75
C ARG A 317 16.18 13.70 -34.25
N ASN A 318 15.41 12.69 -34.62
CA ASN A 318 15.12 12.38 -36.03
C ASN A 318 14.39 13.52 -36.72
N ALA A 319 13.41 14.14 -36.03
CA ALA A 319 12.70 15.30 -36.56
C ALA A 319 13.65 16.48 -36.79
N PHE A 320 14.57 16.76 -35.86
CA PHE A 320 15.59 17.80 -36.05
C PHE A 320 16.50 17.54 -37.26
N VAL A 321 17.02 16.31 -37.40
CA VAL A 321 17.89 15.95 -38.53
C VAL A 321 17.16 16.07 -39.87
N GLN A 322 15.88 15.76 -39.90
CA GLN A 322 15.05 15.82 -41.11
C GLN A 322 14.43 17.20 -41.36
N ASN A 323 14.75 18.23 -40.55
CA ASN A 323 14.10 19.55 -40.58
C ASN A 323 12.56 19.47 -40.53
N LYS A 324 12.03 18.54 -39.74
CA LYS A 324 10.60 18.37 -39.51
C LYS A 324 10.21 18.84 -38.11
N HIS A 325 8.93 19.16 -37.95
CA HIS A 325 8.34 19.39 -36.64
C HIS A 325 7.81 18.07 -36.07
N LEU A 326 8.10 17.82 -34.78
CA LEU A 326 7.49 16.73 -34.03
C LEU A 326 6.44 17.31 -33.08
N VAL A 327 5.24 16.74 -33.12
CA VAL A 327 4.15 17.07 -32.20
C VAL A 327 3.89 15.85 -31.32
N SER A 328 3.88 16.03 -30.00
CA SER A 328 3.56 14.99 -29.03
C SER A 328 2.22 15.28 -28.35
N ILE A 329 1.37 14.26 -28.26
CA ILE A 329 0.08 14.33 -27.57
C ILE A 329 0.14 13.40 -26.37
N PHE A 330 -0.08 13.94 -25.17
CA PHE A 330 -0.07 13.18 -23.93
C PHE A 330 -1.49 13.00 -23.40
N PHE A 331 -1.91 11.75 -23.24
CA PHE A 331 -3.18 11.39 -22.64
C PHE A 331 -2.98 10.96 -21.19
N ASP A 332 -3.84 11.45 -20.29
CA ASP A 332 -3.93 10.98 -18.91
C ASP A 332 -5.38 10.56 -18.61
N ILE A 333 -5.54 9.34 -18.09
CA ILE A 333 -6.85 8.77 -17.81
C ILE A 333 -7.21 9.10 -16.37
N GLU A 334 -8.28 9.89 -16.18
CA GLU A 334 -8.74 10.26 -14.85
C GLU A 334 -9.23 9.02 -14.07
N LYS A 335 -8.58 8.74 -12.93
CA LYS A 335 -8.99 7.69 -11.98
C LYS A 335 -9.10 6.30 -12.65
N ALA A 336 -8.15 5.97 -13.54
CA ALA A 336 -8.17 4.75 -14.34
C ALA A 336 -8.51 3.49 -13.52
N TYR A 337 -7.80 3.25 -12.41
CA TYR A 337 -8.04 2.08 -11.55
C TYR A 337 -9.41 2.08 -10.87
N ASP A 338 -9.94 3.24 -10.49
CA ASP A 338 -11.20 3.33 -9.74
C ASP A 338 -12.43 3.21 -10.68
N ARG A 339 -12.24 3.42 -11.99
CA ARG A 339 -13.29 3.42 -13.02
C ARG A 339 -13.17 2.28 -14.03
N THR A 340 -12.20 1.37 -13.86
CA THR A 340 -11.96 0.29 -14.81
C THR A 340 -13.18 -0.61 -14.91
N TRP A 341 -13.69 -0.82 -16.12
CA TRP A 341 -14.84 -1.67 -16.36
C TRP A 341 -14.45 -3.15 -16.23
N ARG A 342 -14.95 -3.81 -15.19
CA ARG A 342 -14.58 -5.19 -14.85
C ARG A 342 -15.00 -6.20 -15.92
N HIS A 343 -16.21 -6.07 -16.46
CA HIS A 343 -16.67 -6.96 -17.53
C HIS A 343 -15.80 -6.81 -18.78
N GLY A 344 -15.38 -5.59 -19.13
CA GLY A 344 -14.43 -5.34 -20.22
C GLY A 344 -13.12 -6.12 -20.07
N ILE A 345 -12.53 -6.13 -18.86
CA ILE A 345 -11.33 -6.95 -18.57
C ILE A 345 -11.59 -8.43 -18.84
N LEU A 346 -12.78 -8.94 -18.45
CA LEU A 346 -13.12 -10.35 -18.66
C LEU A 346 -13.32 -10.68 -20.14
N VAL A 347 -13.91 -9.77 -20.92
CA VAL A 347 -14.01 -9.90 -22.38
C VAL A 347 -12.61 -9.95 -22.99
N ASP A 348 -11.71 -9.03 -22.62
CA ASP A 348 -10.33 -9.01 -23.13
C ASP A 348 -9.56 -10.31 -22.83
N ILE A 349 -9.78 -10.88 -21.63
CA ILE A 349 -9.21 -12.18 -21.24
C ILE A 349 -9.82 -13.32 -22.06
N PHE A 350 -11.13 -13.29 -22.28
CA PHE A 350 -11.85 -14.29 -23.05
C PHE A 350 -11.45 -14.28 -24.53
N ASP A 351 -11.31 -13.11 -25.14
CA ASP A 351 -10.93 -12.94 -26.54
C ASP A 351 -9.49 -13.39 -26.80
N ARG A 352 -8.65 -13.39 -25.76
CA ARG A 352 -7.29 -13.96 -25.79
C ARG A 352 -7.26 -15.48 -25.58
N SER A 353 -8.39 -16.17 -25.68
CA SER A 353 -8.49 -17.63 -25.58
C SER A 353 -8.03 -18.21 -24.23
N LEU A 354 -7.96 -17.40 -23.17
CA LEU A 354 -7.71 -17.89 -21.82
C LEU A 354 -8.96 -18.59 -21.30
N ARG A 355 -8.85 -19.84 -20.84
CA ARG A 355 -9.96 -20.64 -20.31
C ARG A 355 -9.51 -21.46 -19.10
N GLY A 356 -10.45 -21.86 -18.24
CA GLY A 356 -10.25 -22.69 -17.06
C GLY A 356 -9.93 -21.90 -15.78
N ASP A 357 -9.16 -22.52 -14.89
CA ASP A 357 -8.95 -22.05 -13.51
C ASP A 357 -8.41 -20.62 -13.41
N LEU A 358 -7.44 -20.25 -14.25
CA LEU A 358 -6.80 -18.93 -14.19
C LEU A 358 -7.77 -17.76 -14.45
N PRO A 359 -8.50 -17.71 -15.59
CA PRO A 359 -9.47 -16.64 -15.83
C PRO A 359 -10.68 -16.70 -14.89
N ILE A 360 -11.12 -17.89 -14.45
CA ILE A 360 -12.19 -18.02 -13.44
C ILE A 360 -11.75 -17.42 -12.10
N PHE A 361 -10.50 -17.65 -11.67
CA PHE A 361 -9.95 -16.99 -10.50
C PHE A 361 -9.97 -15.47 -10.64
N ILE A 362 -9.59 -14.92 -11.80
CA ILE A 362 -9.62 -13.48 -12.05
C ILE A 362 -11.06 -12.94 -12.01
N GLN A 363 -12.02 -13.64 -12.61
CA GLN A 363 -13.45 -13.29 -12.54
C GLN A 363 -13.93 -13.20 -11.09
N ASN A 364 -13.61 -14.22 -10.27
CA ASN A 364 -14.00 -14.24 -8.86
C ASN A 364 -13.25 -13.18 -8.03
N PHE A 365 -11.99 -12.91 -8.35
CA PHE A 365 -11.20 -11.84 -7.74
C PHE A 365 -11.79 -10.45 -8.04
N LEU A 366 -12.28 -10.22 -9.26
CA LEU A 366 -12.90 -8.95 -9.65
C LEU A 366 -14.35 -8.81 -9.16
N SER A 367 -14.98 -9.91 -8.71
CA SER A 367 -16.34 -9.89 -8.18
C SER A 367 -16.45 -9.06 -6.89
N LYS A 368 -17.67 -8.54 -6.64
CA LYS A 368 -18.15 -7.80 -5.44
C LYS A 368 -17.07 -7.52 -4.39
N ARG A 369 -16.59 -6.27 -4.36
CA ARG A 369 -15.60 -5.78 -3.40
C ARG A 369 -16.23 -4.84 -2.38
N TYR A 370 -15.79 -4.99 -1.14
CA TYR A 370 -16.22 -4.17 -0.02
C TYR A 370 -15.03 -3.44 0.59
N PHE A 371 -15.25 -2.23 1.08
CA PHE A 371 -14.20 -1.47 1.74
C PHE A 371 -14.70 -0.60 2.88
N ASN A 372 -13.79 -0.32 3.81
CA ASN A 372 -13.92 0.78 4.77
C ASN A 372 -12.75 1.74 4.59
N VAL A 373 -12.98 3.04 4.73
CA VAL A 373 -11.93 4.05 4.81
C VAL A 373 -11.48 4.20 6.25
N LYS A 374 -10.16 4.23 6.50
CA LYS A 374 -9.59 4.42 7.83
C LYS A 374 -8.93 5.79 7.98
N ILE A 375 -9.42 6.56 8.96
CA ILE A 375 -8.85 7.85 9.38
C ILE A 375 -8.35 7.71 10.83
N GLY A 376 -7.03 7.72 11.00
CA GLY A 376 -6.43 7.48 12.31
C GLY A 376 -6.79 6.08 12.84
N SER A 377 -7.56 6.03 13.92
CA SER A 377 -8.11 4.79 14.51
C SER A 377 -9.56 4.51 14.11
N THR A 378 -10.23 5.42 13.40
CA THR A 378 -11.66 5.34 13.10
C THR A 378 -11.88 4.77 11.70
N LEU A 379 -12.86 3.88 11.57
CA LEU A 379 -13.31 3.31 10.30
C LEU A 379 -14.64 3.94 9.87
N SER A 380 -14.80 4.15 8.57
CA SER A 380 -16.09 4.44 7.94
C SER A 380 -17.05 3.25 8.09
N ASP A 381 -18.30 3.46 7.69
CA ASP A 381 -19.24 2.38 7.40
C ASP A 381 -18.75 1.56 6.20
N LEU A 382 -19.43 0.43 5.92
CA LEU A 382 -19.07 -0.47 4.83
C LEU A 382 -19.63 0.05 3.51
N PHE A 383 -18.76 0.18 2.51
CA PHE A 383 -19.14 0.60 1.16
C PHE A 383 -18.79 -0.48 0.13
N ILE A 384 -19.53 -0.48 -0.97
CA ILE A 384 -19.31 -1.38 -2.11
C ILE A 384 -18.52 -0.63 -3.17
N GLN A 385 -17.55 -1.33 -3.76
CA GLN A 385 -16.86 -0.88 -4.96
C GLN A 385 -17.45 -1.62 -6.18
N GLU A 386 -18.27 -0.90 -6.96
CA GLU A 386 -19.00 -1.44 -8.11
C GLU A 386 -18.05 -1.72 -9.29
N GLU A 387 -17.28 -0.71 -9.72
CA GLU A 387 -16.26 -0.82 -10.76
C GLU A 387 -14.84 -0.54 -10.25
N GLY A 388 -13.88 -0.77 -11.13
CA GLY A 388 -12.48 -0.56 -10.84
C GLY A 388 -11.82 -1.75 -10.15
N VAL A 389 -10.52 -1.63 -10.01
CA VAL A 389 -9.64 -2.62 -9.40
C VAL A 389 -8.96 -2.02 -8.16
N PRO A 390 -8.66 -2.81 -7.12
CA PRO A 390 -8.05 -2.27 -5.91
C PRO A 390 -6.68 -1.65 -6.19
N GLN A 391 -6.49 -0.38 -5.82
CA GLN A 391 -5.15 0.22 -5.89
C GLN A 391 -4.24 -0.41 -4.84
N SER A 392 -3.08 -0.92 -5.26
CA SER A 392 -2.04 -1.61 -4.46
C SER A 392 -2.21 -3.13 -4.24
N THR A 393 -3.09 -3.79 -5.01
CA THR A 393 -3.01 -5.23 -5.26
C THR A 393 -2.01 -5.54 -6.37
N ILE A 394 -1.65 -6.83 -6.52
CA ILE A 394 -0.56 -7.30 -7.39
C ILE A 394 -1.01 -7.49 -8.83
#